data_AF-A0A2V2YWU4-F1
#
_entry.id   AF-A0A2V2YWU4-F1
#
_cell.length_a   1.000
_cell.length_b   1.000
_cell.length_c   1.000
_cell.angle_alpha   90.00
_cell.angle_beta   90.00
_cell.angle_gamma   90.00
#
_symmetry.space_group_name_H-M   'P 1'
#
loop_
_entity.id
_entity.type
_entity.pdbx_description
1 polymer ?
#
loop_
_entity_poly.entity_id
_entity_poly.type
_entity_poly.pdbx_seq_one_letter_code
_entity_poly.pdbx_strand_id
1 'polypeptide(L)'
;MMRSGQTCAVRLPLFSKLFVHPMGVKERGGTMTGQVIDVVIAGGGPAGLSAALVLGRSLRSVMLIDEGKPRNAVTRRSHGFLTRDGTEPEQLRMLGREELRRYGTVDLRHDTIVSVERVAEGYFRSYTKEGLKLTSRMLVFATGMKERLPDWPGLADVYGRSVFPCPYCDGWELRDAPLALLGNCDNNLLGHIQLIRTWSRDLVVCTDGPASLNDEERGQLRERGIALYEQPIAALASSDGQLAHIALEDGLCIARSGAFIADTGAHEATDIPRLLGVGLERRGVYETGNHGLTRIPGLYIIGDAKHAFTGVAGAVSEGYEAGVAINHALAIEDW
;
A
#
# COMPACT_ATOMS: atom_id res chain seq x y z
N MET A 1 31.46 -37.98 -52.15
CA MET A 1 30.29 -37.44 -51.42
C MET A 1 30.71 -37.19 -49.98
N MET A 2 30.45 -35.97 -49.47
CA MET A 2 30.43 -35.51 -48.05
C MET A 2 31.77 -35.60 -47.27
N ARG A 3 32.62 -34.56 -47.16
CA ARG A 3 32.56 -33.23 -46.48
C ARG A 3 32.42 -33.27 -44.94
N SER A 4 33.54 -32.86 -44.33
CA SER A 4 33.83 -32.41 -42.95
C SER A 4 32.71 -31.66 -42.21
N GLY A 5 32.44 -32.08 -40.97
CA GLY A 5 31.58 -31.37 -40.02
C GLY A 5 32.36 -30.30 -39.24
N GLN A 6 31.97 -29.03 -39.45
CA GLN A 6 32.35 -27.89 -38.60
C GLN A 6 31.40 -27.81 -37.40
N THR A 7 31.94 -27.86 -36.20
CA THR A 7 31.25 -27.51 -34.96
C THR A 7 31.20 -25.99 -34.82
N CYS A 8 29.99 -25.43 -34.87
CA CYS A 8 29.75 -24.01 -34.62
C CYS A 8 29.53 -23.78 -33.11
N ALA A 9 30.56 -23.30 -32.41
CA ALA A 9 30.47 -22.86 -31.02
C ALA A 9 29.99 -21.39 -30.99
N VAL A 10 28.78 -21.17 -30.51
CA VAL A 10 28.22 -19.83 -30.29
C VAL A 10 28.86 -19.23 -29.04
N ARG A 11 29.74 -18.24 -29.22
CA ARG A 11 30.29 -17.40 -28.16
C ARG A 11 29.20 -16.42 -27.66
N LEU A 12 28.76 -16.58 -26.42
CA LEU A 12 28.04 -15.55 -25.68
C LEU A 12 29.05 -14.48 -25.19
N PRO A 13 28.79 -13.18 -25.36
CA PRO A 13 29.68 -12.14 -24.85
C PRO A 13 29.57 -12.06 -23.31
N LEU A 14 30.73 -12.06 -22.65
CA LEU A 14 30.86 -11.74 -21.23
C LEU A 14 30.35 -10.31 -21.00
N PHE A 15 29.26 -10.16 -20.23
CA PHE A 15 28.90 -8.89 -19.64
C PHE A 15 29.96 -8.51 -18.60
N SER A 16 30.77 -7.51 -18.94
CA SER A 16 31.72 -6.87 -18.05
C SER A 16 30.98 -6.30 -16.83
N LYS A 17 31.45 -6.67 -15.64
CA LYS A 17 31.08 -6.06 -14.36
C LYS A 17 31.35 -4.55 -14.45
N LEU A 18 30.31 -3.74 -14.65
CA LEU A 18 30.39 -2.32 -14.34
C LEU A 18 30.42 -2.17 -12.82
N PHE A 19 31.56 -1.71 -12.32
CA PHE A 19 31.71 -1.22 -10.96
C PHE A 19 30.73 -0.05 -10.76
N VAL A 20 29.70 -0.26 -9.95
CA VAL A 20 28.86 0.81 -9.43
C VAL A 20 29.67 1.52 -8.35
N HIS A 21 30.18 2.71 -8.65
CA HIS A 21 30.66 3.63 -7.62
C HIS A 21 29.46 4.11 -6.78
N PRO A 22 29.57 4.18 -5.44
CA PRO A 22 28.55 4.79 -4.61
C PRO A 22 28.59 6.30 -4.86
N MET A 23 27.70 6.79 -5.74
CA MET A 23 27.49 8.22 -5.89
C MET A 23 26.76 8.73 -4.66
N GLY A 24 27.47 9.55 -3.88
CA GLY A 24 26.97 10.21 -2.70
C GLY A 24 25.66 10.95 -2.96
N VAL A 25 24.76 10.83 -2.01
CA VAL A 25 23.51 11.57 -1.92
C VAL A 25 23.82 13.07 -1.99
N LYS A 26 23.48 13.73 -3.11
CA LYS A 26 23.31 15.20 -3.10
C LYS A 26 21.91 15.50 -2.60
N GLU A 27 21.76 15.61 -1.29
CA GLU A 27 20.68 16.39 -0.69
C GLU A 27 20.87 17.84 -1.14
N ARG A 28 20.06 18.29 -2.11
CA ARG A 28 20.01 19.71 -2.45
C ARG A 28 19.18 20.41 -1.38
N GLY A 29 19.86 20.94 -0.37
CA GLY A 29 19.30 21.83 0.65
C GLY A 29 19.00 23.23 0.09
N GLY A 30 18.20 23.33 -0.96
CA GLY A 30 17.60 24.59 -1.39
C GLY A 30 16.23 24.71 -0.73
N THR A 31 16.16 25.33 0.45
CA THR A 31 14.87 25.69 1.04
C THR A 31 14.18 26.70 0.14
N MET A 32 13.12 26.27 -0.57
CA MET A 32 12.17 27.12 -1.30
C MET A 32 11.31 27.94 -0.32
N THR A 33 11.95 28.69 0.58
CA THR A 33 11.26 29.54 1.56
C THR A 33 10.82 30.82 0.86
N GLY A 34 9.52 30.96 0.64
CA GLY A 34 8.89 32.20 0.13
C GLY A 34 8.33 32.13 -1.29
N GLN A 35 8.56 31.04 -2.03
CA GLN A 35 8.01 30.87 -3.37
C GLN A 35 6.80 29.91 -3.33
N VAL A 36 5.72 30.27 -4.03
CA VAL A 36 4.57 29.38 -4.23
C VAL A 36 4.99 28.30 -5.23
N ILE A 37 4.85 27.03 -4.85
CA ILE A 37 5.08 25.89 -5.75
C ILE A 37 3.76 25.36 -6.30
N ASP A 38 3.80 24.59 -7.37
CA ASP A 38 2.58 24.08 -7.99
C ASP A 38 1.91 23.03 -7.11
N VAL A 39 2.68 22.05 -6.60
CA VAL A 39 2.09 20.89 -5.92
C VAL A 39 2.92 20.45 -4.71
N VAL A 40 2.26 20.27 -3.57
CA VAL A 40 2.78 19.47 -2.45
C VAL A 40 2.10 18.10 -2.47
N ILE A 41 2.89 17.04 -2.34
CA ILE A 41 2.41 15.66 -2.23
C ILE A 41 2.82 15.10 -0.86
N ALA A 42 1.84 14.72 -0.04
CA ALA A 42 2.04 14.04 1.23
C ALA A 42 1.99 12.52 1.00
N GLY A 43 3.13 11.84 1.11
CA GLY A 43 3.28 10.39 0.98
C GLY A 43 4.10 9.98 -0.25
N GLY A 44 5.15 9.20 -0.01
CA GLY A 44 6.07 8.68 -1.04
C GLY A 44 5.84 7.20 -1.38
N GLY A 45 4.60 6.71 -1.23
CA GLY A 45 4.18 5.41 -1.72
C GLY A 45 3.94 5.40 -3.24
N PRO A 46 3.47 4.26 -3.81
CA PRO A 46 3.28 4.12 -5.25
C PRO A 46 2.39 5.21 -5.88
N ALA A 47 1.33 5.63 -5.19
CA ALA A 47 0.44 6.70 -5.64
C ALA A 47 1.15 8.06 -5.72
N GLY A 48 1.82 8.49 -4.64
CA GLY A 48 2.53 9.77 -4.60
C GLY A 48 3.72 9.82 -5.56
N LEU A 49 4.48 8.72 -5.68
CA LEU A 49 5.58 8.62 -6.64
C LEU A 49 5.08 8.71 -8.09
N SER A 50 3.97 8.04 -8.42
CA SER A 50 3.37 8.09 -9.75
C SER A 50 2.85 9.50 -10.10
N ALA A 51 2.16 10.15 -9.17
CA ALA A 51 1.70 11.53 -9.35
C ALA A 51 2.87 12.51 -9.55
N ALA A 52 3.92 12.42 -8.71
CA ALA A 52 5.12 13.24 -8.85
C ALA A 52 5.82 13.01 -10.20
N LEU A 53 5.83 11.78 -10.70
CA LEU A 53 6.45 11.43 -11.97
C LEU A 53 5.75 12.13 -13.14
N VAL A 54 4.42 12.08 -13.19
CA VAL A 54 3.63 12.77 -14.22
C VAL A 54 3.83 14.28 -14.12
N LEU A 55 3.72 14.85 -12.92
CA LEU A 55 3.83 16.29 -12.71
C LEU A 55 5.24 16.83 -13.04
N GLY A 56 6.30 16.10 -12.66
CA GLY A 56 7.67 16.44 -13.01
C GLY A 56 7.92 16.40 -14.52
N ARG A 57 7.32 15.43 -15.24
CA ARG A 57 7.35 15.38 -16.71
C ARG A 57 6.59 16.55 -17.36
N SER A 58 5.60 17.09 -16.65
CA SER A 58 4.85 18.27 -17.04
C SER A 58 5.50 19.59 -16.60
N LEU A 59 6.76 19.57 -16.17
CA LEU A 59 7.54 20.75 -15.74
C LEU A 59 6.94 21.49 -14.53
N ARG A 60 6.06 20.84 -13.76
CA ARG A 60 5.49 21.40 -12.54
C ARG A 60 6.50 21.34 -11.39
N SER A 61 6.49 22.36 -10.55
CA SER A 61 7.26 22.41 -9.31
C SER A 61 6.57 21.57 -8.22
N VAL A 62 7.22 20.48 -7.81
CA VAL A 62 6.63 19.47 -6.92
C VAL A 62 7.52 19.27 -5.70
N MET A 63 6.92 19.33 -4.51
CA MET A 63 7.54 18.88 -3.27
C MET A 63 6.83 17.62 -2.76
N LEU A 64 7.50 16.48 -2.82
CA LEU A 64 7.01 15.22 -2.25
C LEU A 64 7.61 15.01 -0.86
N ILE A 65 6.74 14.94 0.14
CA ILE A 65 7.09 14.78 1.55
C ILE A 65 6.67 13.40 2.02
N ASP A 66 7.60 12.60 2.52
CA ASP A 66 7.35 11.20 2.90
C ASP A 66 7.99 10.85 4.25
N GLU A 67 7.21 10.24 5.14
CA GLU A 67 7.66 9.81 6.47
C GLU A 67 8.52 8.53 6.42
N GLY A 68 8.57 7.85 5.27
CA GLY A 68 9.38 6.62 5.13
C GLY A 68 8.75 5.38 5.77
N LYS A 69 7.44 5.41 6.07
CA LYS A 69 6.69 4.29 6.70
C LYS A 69 5.65 3.70 5.75
N PRO A 70 6.05 2.95 4.71
CA PRO A 70 5.09 2.36 3.78
C PRO A 70 4.27 1.27 4.46
N ARG A 71 2.98 1.19 4.12
CA ARG A 71 2.02 0.21 4.65
C ARG A 71 2.50 -1.24 4.48
N ASN A 72 3.13 -1.55 3.34
CA ASN A 72 3.65 -2.87 3.03
C ASN A 72 5.11 -3.09 3.50
N ALA A 73 5.61 -2.31 4.47
CA ALA A 73 6.96 -2.51 5.04
C ALA A 73 7.13 -3.87 5.74
N VAL A 74 6.02 -4.48 6.18
CA VAL A 74 6.03 -5.75 6.92
C VAL A 74 6.19 -6.97 6.02
N THR A 75 5.93 -6.85 4.71
CA THR A 75 6.07 -7.96 3.76
C THR A 75 7.41 -7.94 3.04
N ARG A 76 7.89 -9.13 2.66
CA ARG A 76 9.17 -9.32 1.97
C ARG A 76 9.06 -9.12 0.46
N ARG A 77 7.88 -9.32 -0.11
CA ARG A 77 7.66 -9.34 -1.57
C ARG A 77 6.34 -8.66 -1.89
N SER A 78 6.28 -8.02 -3.05
CA SER A 78 5.06 -7.44 -3.61
C SER A 78 4.73 -8.13 -4.92
N HIS A 79 3.50 -8.61 -5.04
CA HIS A 79 3.00 -9.33 -6.20
C HIS A 79 1.86 -8.57 -6.88
N GLY A 80 1.50 -8.99 -8.10
CA GLY A 80 0.41 -8.42 -8.88
C GLY A 80 0.75 -7.08 -9.55
N PHE A 81 2.03 -6.66 -9.55
CA PHE A 81 2.49 -5.48 -10.27
C PHE A 81 3.29 -5.89 -11.51
N LEU A 82 2.71 -5.70 -12.69
CA LEU A 82 3.31 -6.12 -13.97
C LEU A 82 4.74 -5.56 -14.12
N THR A 83 5.65 -6.39 -14.66
CA THR A 83 7.10 -6.16 -14.77
C THR A 83 7.88 -6.18 -13.44
N ARG A 84 7.19 -6.26 -12.30
CA ARG A 84 7.77 -6.13 -10.97
C ARG A 84 7.24 -7.16 -9.97
N ASP A 85 6.57 -8.20 -10.44
CA ASP A 85 6.05 -9.28 -9.59
C ASP A 85 7.19 -9.94 -8.79
N GLY A 86 7.03 -10.03 -7.47
CA GLY A 86 8.05 -10.54 -6.55
C GLY A 86 9.15 -9.54 -6.18
N THR A 87 9.02 -8.27 -6.55
CA THR A 87 9.98 -7.23 -6.13
C THR A 87 9.76 -6.86 -4.65
N GLU A 88 10.84 -6.56 -3.94
CA GLU A 88 10.74 -6.08 -2.55
C GLU A 88 10.05 -4.70 -2.50
N PRO A 89 9.16 -4.45 -1.54
CA PRO A 89 8.48 -3.14 -1.40
C PRO A 89 9.43 -1.94 -1.39
N GLU A 90 10.55 -2.04 -0.67
CA GLU A 90 11.53 -0.98 -0.58
C GLU A 90 12.27 -0.75 -1.90
N GLN A 91 12.57 -1.83 -2.64
CA GLN A 91 13.18 -1.74 -3.96
C GLN A 91 12.24 -1.02 -4.96
N LEU A 92 10.93 -1.26 -4.89
CA LEU A 92 9.96 -0.52 -5.72
C LEU A 92 9.99 0.99 -5.44
N ARG A 93 9.99 1.37 -4.15
CA ARG A 93 10.07 2.77 -3.73
C ARG A 93 11.40 3.41 -4.13
N MET A 94 12.51 2.69 -3.99
CA MET A 94 13.83 3.14 -4.42
C MET A 94 13.87 3.43 -5.92
N LEU A 95 13.35 2.51 -6.74
CA LEU A 95 13.31 2.67 -8.19
C LEU A 95 12.45 3.87 -8.61
N GLY A 96 11.26 4.03 -8.03
CA GLY A 96 10.41 5.19 -8.31
C GLY A 96 11.09 6.51 -7.92
N ARG A 97 11.76 6.56 -6.76
CA ARG A 97 12.55 7.74 -6.35
C ARG A 97 13.71 8.04 -7.31
N GLU A 98 14.37 7.01 -7.85
CA GLU A 98 15.43 7.19 -8.85
C GLU A 98 14.90 7.75 -10.18
N GLU A 99 13.71 7.33 -10.61
CA GLU A 99 13.05 7.90 -11.80
C GLU A 99 12.76 9.40 -11.61
N LEU A 100 12.30 9.80 -10.41
CA LEU A 100 12.00 11.21 -10.09
C LEU A 100 13.24 12.11 -10.12
N ARG A 101 14.43 11.59 -9.76
CA ARG A 101 15.69 12.37 -9.77
C ARG A 101 16.08 12.95 -11.13
N ARG A 102 15.47 12.44 -12.21
CA ARG A 102 15.70 12.94 -13.59
C ARG A 102 15.00 14.27 -13.86
N TYR A 103 14.04 14.66 -13.02
CA TYR A 103 13.22 15.85 -13.20
C TYR A 103 13.61 16.92 -12.17
N GLY A 104 14.31 17.95 -12.62
CA GLY A 104 14.86 19.00 -11.74
C GLY A 104 13.81 19.88 -11.04
N THR A 105 12.53 19.70 -11.33
CA THR A 105 11.40 20.40 -10.69
C THR A 105 10.76 19.58 -9.57
N VAL A 106 11.24 18.36 -9.31
CA VAL A 106 10.70 17.47 -8.27
C VAL A 106 11.71 17.35 -7.13
N ASP A 107 11.34 17.87 -5.96
CA ASP A 107 12.09 17.74 -4.73
C ASP A 107 11.47 16.66 -3.83
N LEU A 108 12.34 15.85 -3.22
CA LEU A 108 11.94 14.79 -2.28
C LEU A 108 12.43 15.14 -0.88
N ARG A 109 11.54 15.12 0.10
CA ARG A 109 11.86 15.39 1.49
C ARG A 109 11.41 14.23 2.39
N HIS A 110 12.33 13.76 3.24
CA HIS A 110 11.99 12.86 4.33
C HIS A 110 11.53 13.69 5.54
N ASP A 111 10.21 13.79 5.72
CA ASP A 111 9.55 14.60 6.75
C ASP A 111 8.07 14.18 6.83
N THR A 112 7.27 14.84 7.66
CA THR A 112 5.84 14.58 7.82
C THR A 112 5.08 15.89 7.83
N ILE A 113 4.04 16.01 7.02
CA ILE A 113 3.11 17.14 7.12
C ILE A 113 2.26 16.94 8.38
N VAL A 114 2.29 17.92 9.29
CA VAL A 114 1.60 17.88 10.58
C VAL A 114 0.37 18.79 10.63
N SER A 115 0.34 19.82 9.79
CA SER A 115 -0.85 20.66 9.63
C SER A 115 -0.87 21.33 8.26
N VAL A 116 -2.08 21.67 7.83
CA VAL A 116 -2.34 22.42 6.60
C VAL A 116 -3.42 23.43 6.88
N GLU A 117 -3.28 24.62 6.32
CA GLU A 117 -4.34 25.63 6.30
C GLU A 117 -4.54 26.15 4.88
N ARG A 118 -5.76 26.63 4.58
CA ARG A 118 -6.00 27.38 3.35
C ARG A 118 -5.53 28.82 3.53
N VAL A 119 -4.92 29.37 2.48
CA VAL A 119 -4.46 30.76 2.45
C VAL A 119 -5.15 31.53 1.31
N ALA A 120 -4.76 32.80 1.11
CA ALA A 120 -5.27 33.63 0.03
C ALA A 120 -5.14 32.92 -1.34
N GLU A 121 -5.97 33.33 -2.31
CA GLU A 121 -6.01 32.76 -3.68
C GLU A 121 -6.47 31.28 -3.73
N GLY A 122 -6.89 30.72 -2.60
CA GLY A 122 -7.38 29.35 -2.50
C GLY A 122 -6.28 28.30 -2.34
N TYR A 123 -5.02 28.73 -2.22
CA TYR A 123 -3.83 27.91 -2.04
C TYR A 123 -3.75 27.25 -0.66
N PHE A 124 -2.78 26.36 -0.51
CA PHE A 124 -2.54 25.60 0.71
C PHE A 124 -1.21 25.99 1.32
N ARG A 125 -1.17 26.06 2.64
CA ARG A 125 0.05 26.23 3.41
C ARG A 125 0.28 25.03 4.29
N SER A 126 1.31 24.26 3.97
CA SER A 126 1.68 23.02 4.66
C SER A 126 2.81 23.27 5.64
N TYR A 127 2.68 22.70 6.84
CA TYR A 127 3.71 22.72 7.88
C TYR A 127 4.19 21.30 8.14
N THR A 128 5.50 21.14 8.20
CA THR A 128 6.11 19.85 8.48
C THR A 128 6.61 19.74 9.92
N LYS A 129 6.87 18.52 10.36
CA LYS A 129 7.41 18.23 11.69
C LYS A 129 8.77 18.88 11.90
N GLU A 130 9.63 18.89 10.88
CA GLU A 130 10.95 19.54 10.94
C GLU A 130 10.89 21.07 10.73
N GLY A 131 9.70 21.67 10.75
CA GLY A 131 9.50 23.12 10.71
C GLY A 131 9.52 23.74 9.32
N LEU A 132 9.50 22.94 8.25
CA LEU A 132 9.38 23.45 6.90
C LEU A 132 7.97 24.03 6.67
N LYS A 133 7.93 25.19 6.01
CA LYS A 133 6.70 25.89 5.64
C LYS A 133 6.66 26.06 4.13
N LEU A 134 5.62 25.53 3.49
CA LEU A 134 5.45 25.53 2.04
C LEU A 134 4.08 26.09 1.67
N THR A 135 4.04 26.96 0.67
CA THR A 135 2.78 27.39 0.04
C THR A 135 2.67 26.72 -1.32
N SER A 136 1.54 26.09 -1.61
CA SER A 136 1.29 25.44 -2.91
C SER A 136 -0.08 25.72 -3.48
N ARG A 137 -0.16 25.74 -4.82
CA ARG A 137 -1.42 25.89 -5.56
C ARG A 137 -2.33 24.68 -5.32
N MET A 138 -1.73 23.49 -5.38
CA MET A 138 -2.40 22.19 -5.23
C MET A 138 -1.79 21.39 -4.08
N LEU A 139 -2.58 20.52 -3.47
CA LEU A 139 -2.17 19.62 -2.40
C LEU A 139 -2.72 18.21 -2.64
N VAL A 140 -1.86 17.20 -2.51
CA VAL A 140 -2.22 15.79 -2.70
C VAL A 140 -1.91 15.00 -1.44
N PHE A 141 -2.89 14.29 -0.89
CA PHE A 141 -2.69 13.27 0.14
C PHE A 141 -2.63 11.88 -0.50
N ALA A 142 -1.43 11.32 -0.55
CA ALA A 142 -1.12 9.95 -0.94
C ALA A 142 -0.59 9.16 0.28
N THR A 143 -1.14 9.46 1.47
CA THR A 143 -0.63 8.99 2.77
C THR A 143 -0.99 7.54 3.09
N GLY A 144 -1.90 6.95 2.33
CA GLY A 144 -2.39 5.59 2.54
C GLY A 144 -3.19 5.43 3.83
N MET A 145 -3.24 4.19 4.32
CA MET A 145 -3.92 3.79 5.56
C MET A 145 -2.93 3.20 6.57
N LYS A 146 -3.35 3.10 7.82
CA LYS A 146 -2.68 2.37 8.89
C LYS A 146 -3.60 1.28 9.42
N GLU A 147 -3.03 0.14 9.77
CA GLU A 147 -3.73 -0.93 10.45
C GLU A 147 -3.88 -0.67 11.95
N ARG A 148 -4.99 -1.14 12.50
CA ARG A 148 -5.20 -1.36 13.94
C ARG A 148 -5.50 -2.84 14.11
N LEU A 149 -4.43 -3.63 14.10
CA LEU A 149 -4.52 -5.08 14.17
C LEU A 149 -5.17 -5.52 15.50
N PRO A 150 -5.90 -6.65 15.51
CA PRO A 150 -6.37 -7.28 16.74
C PRO A 150 -5.23 -7.54 17.73
N ASP A 151 -5.51 -7.43 19.04
CA ASP A 151 -4.53 -7.66 20.09
C ASP A 151 -4.40 -9.15 20.43
N TRP A 152 -4.09 -9.97 19.41
CA TRP A 152 -3.80 -11.39 19.61
C TRP A 152 -2.31 -11.57 19.90
N PRO A 153 -1.93 -12.13 21.07
CA PRO A 153 -0.53 -12.43 21.38
C PRO A 153 0.15 -13.20 20.24
N GLY A 154 1.31 -12.72 19.79
CA GLY A 154 2.08 -13.33 18.69
C GLY A 154 1.69 -12.86 17.27
N LEU A 155 0.63 -12.08 17.09
CA LEU A 155 0.24 -11.59 15.76
C LEU A 155 1.33 -10.72 15.11
N ALA A 156 1.97 -9.84 15.87
CA ALA A 156 3.04 -8.99 15.36
C ALA A 156 4.23 -9.79 14.79
N ASP A 157 4.45 -11.02 15.28
CA ASP A 157 5.57 -11.86 14.84
C ASP A 157 5.34 -12.50 13.46
N VAL A 158 4.06 -12.75 13.12
CA VAL A 158 3.64 -13.46 11.90
C VAL A 158 3.05 -12.54 10.83
N TYR A 159 2.60 -11.34 11.19
CA TYR A 159 1.97 -10.41 10.27
C TYR A 159 2.95 -9.94 9.19
N GLY A 160 2.56 -10.10 7.92
CA GLY A 160 3.42 -9.84 6.76
C GLY A 160 4.43 -10.95 6.44
N ARG A 161 4.40 -12.08 7.18
CA ARG A 161 5.32 -13.22 6.97
C ARG A 161 4.59 -14.52 6.65
N SER A 162 3.61 -14.87 7.48
CA SER A 162 2.74 -16.03 7.27
C SER A 162 1.27 -15.70 7.53
N VAL A 163 0.97 -14.51 8.03
CA VAL A 163 -0.38 -13.99 8.20
C VAL A 163 -0.53 -12.69 7.44
N PHE A 164 -1.51 -12.62 6.55
CA PHE A 164 -1.66 -11.53 5.58
C PHE A 164 -3.08 -10.99 5.50
N PRO A 165 -3.29 -9.74 5.09
CA PRO A 165 -4.63 -9.20 4.89
C PRO A 165 -5.21 -9.48 3.49
N CYS A 166 -4.36 -9.72 2.48
CA CYS A 166 -4.80 -9.78 1.09
C CYS A 166 -4.49 -11.13 0.42
N PRO A 167 -5.51 -11.95 0.13
CA PRO A 167 -5.33 -13.21 -0.59
C PRO A 167 -4.75 -13.04 -2.00
N TYR A 168 -5.06 -11.93 -2.70
CA TYR A 168 -4.48 -11.66 -4.02
C TYR A 168 -2.98 -11.35 -3.99
N CYS A 169 -2.45 -10.87 -2.86
CA CYS A 169 -1.04 -10.53 -2.71
C CYS A 169 -0.18 -11.74 -2.33
N ASP A 170 -0.68 -12.58 -1.41
CA ASP A 170 0.15 -13.61 -0.75
C ASP A 170 -0.45 -15.02 -0.84
N GLY A 171 -1.63 -15.17 -1.47
CA GLY A 171 -2.31 -16.46 -1.61
C GLY A 171 -1.55 -17.45 -2.49
N TRP A 172 -0.83 -16.98 -3.51
CA TRP A 172 -0.04 -17.86 -4.36
C TRP A 172 1.09 -18.54 -3.57
N GLU A 173 1.80 -17.78 -2.74
CA GLU A 173 2.88 -18.28 -1.87
C GLU A 173 2.36 -19.26 -0.81
N LEU A 174 1.10 -19.11 -0.39
CA LEU A 174 0.43 -19.95 0.61
C LEU A 174 -0.43 -21.09 0.02
N ARG A 175 -0.42 -21.28 -1.31
CA ARG A 175 -1.28 -22.27 -1.97
C ARG A 175 -1.04 -23.69 -1.48
N ASP A 176 -2.12 -24.48 -1.45
CA ASP A 176 -2.19 -25.87 -0.98
C ASP A 176 -1.80 -26.11 0.49
N ALA A 177 -1.39 -25.07 1.23
CA ALA A 177 -0.99 -25.19 2.62
C ALA A 177 -2.21 -25.23 3.57
N PRO A 178 -2.08 -25.73 4.80
CA PRO A 178 -3.13 -25.65 5.83
C PRO A 178 -3.32 -24.20 6.28
N LEU A 179 -4.39 -23.56 5.81
CA LEU A 179 -4.67 -22.13 6.06
C LEU A 179 -5.78 -21.90 7.09
N ALA A 180 -5.76 -20.71 7.70
CA ALA A 180 -6.87 -20.17 8.47
C ALA A 180 -7.37 -18.83 7.93
N LEU A 181 -8.64 -18.53 8.13
CA LEU A 181 -9.16 -17.17 8.14
C LEU A 181 -9.39 -16.74 9.59
N LEU A 182 -8.79 -15.62 10.00
CA LEU A 182 -8.82 -15.10 11.36
C LEU A 182 -9.70 -13.86 11.46
N GLY A 183 -10.46 -13.79 12.54
CA GLY A 183 -11.34 -12.69 12.87
C GLY A 183 -12.65 -12.73 12.09
N ASN A 184 -13.47 -11.72 12.35
CA ASN A 184 -14.76 -11.54 11.71
C ASN A 184 -14.69 -10.37 10.71
N CYS A 185 -15.59 -10.35 9.75
CA CYS A 185 -15.80 -9.17 8.91
C CYS A 185 -17.29 -8.96 8.70
N ASP A 186 -17.77 -7.78 9.08
CA ASP A 186 -19.17 -7.46 9.04
C ASP A 186 -19.73 -7.62 7.62
N ASN A 187 -20.72 -8.51 7.49
CA ASN A 187 -21.50 -8.80 6.28
C ASN A 187 -20.76 -9.43 5.08
N ASN A 188 -19.53 -9.96 5.22
CA ASN A 188 -18.86 -10.63 4.09
C ASN A 188 -17.95 -11.81 4.46
N LEU A 189 -18.14 -12.44 5.63
CA LEU A 189 -17.27 -13.54 6.07
C LEU A 189 -17.29 -14.72 5.10
N LEU A 190 -18.46 -15.12 4.61
CA LEU A 190 -18.58 -16.19 3.61
C LEU A 190 -17.82 -15.85 2.31
N GLY A 191 -17.87 -14.60 1.85
CA GLY A 191 -17.16 -14.16 0.65
C GLY A 191 -15.64 -14.30 0.77
N HIS A 192 -15.07 -13.96 1.94
CA HIS A 192 -13.64 -14.17 2.21
C HIS A 192 -13.28 -15.66 2.24
N ILE A 193 -14.10 -16.50 2.88
CA ILE A 193 -13.89 -17.96 2.91
C ILE A 193 -13.87 -18.52 1.48
N GLN A 194 -14.86 -18.15 0.66
CA GLN A 194 -14.95 -18.59 -0.73
C GLN A 194 -13.73 -18.14 -1.56
N LEU A 195 -13.31 -16.88 -1.39
CA LEU A 195 -12.15 -16.32 -2.07
C LEU A 195 -10.86 -17.08 -1.72
N ILE A 196 -10.56 -17.27 -0.43
CA ILE A 196 -9.34 -17.93 0.04
C ILE A 196 -9.27 -19.39 -0.44
N ARG A 197 -10.42 -20.06 -0.58
CA ARG A 197 -10.50 -21.43 -1.12
C ARG A 197 -10.08 -21.57 -2.59
N THR A 198 -9.79 -20.47 -3.26
CA THR A 198 -9.09 -20.46 -4.55
C THR A 198 -7.67 -21.02 -4.42
N TRP A 199 -6.99 -20.75 -3.31
CA TRP A 199 -5.58 -21.13 -3.10
C TRP A 199 -5.39 -22.36 -2.22
N SER A 200 -6.28 -22.64 -1.27
CA SER A 200 -6.19 -23.88 -0.47
C SER A 200 -7.56 -24.47 -0.16
N ARG A 201 -7.67 -25.80 -0.24
CA ARG A 201 -8.86 -26.55 0.19
C ARG A 201 -8.84 -26.89 1.68
N ASP A 202 -7.67 -26.90 2.30
CA ASP A 202 -7.49 -27.09 3.73
C ASP A 202 -7.57 -25.73 4.45
N LEU A 203 -8.80 -25.28 4.69
CA LEU A 203 -9.12 -24.00 5.31
C LEU A 203 -9.96 -24.22 6.57
N VAL A 204 -9.56 -23.56 7.65
CA VAL A 204 -10.38 -23.38 8.86
C VAL A 204 -10.71 -21.92 9.08
N VAL A 205 -11.73 -21.63 9.87
CA VAL A 205 -12.14 -20.25 10.20
C VAL A 205 -12.13 -20.09 11.71
N CYS A 206 -11.42 -19.09 12.22
CA CYS A 206 -11.35 -18.74 13.64
C CYS A 206 -11.85 -17.30 13.79
N THR A 207 -13.07 -17.09 14.27
CA THR A 207 -13.74 -15.78 14.23
C THR A 207 -13.52 -14.90 15.46
N ASP A 208 -12.84 -15.41 16.49
CA ASP A 208 -12.56 -14.66 17.73
C ASP A 208 -13.85 -14.14 18.40
N GLY A 209 -14.85 -15.03 18.52
CA GLY A 209 -16.21 -14.71 18.92
C GLY A 209 -17.26 -15.23 17.92
N PRO A 210 -18.55 -14.96 18.16
CA PRO A 210 -19.62 -15.41 17.28
C PRO A 210 -19.42 -14.98 15.82
N ALA A 211 -19.52 -15.94 14.91
CA ALA A 211 -19.34 -15.71 13.48
C ALA A 211 -20.55 -14.97 12.89
N SER A 212 -20.27 -13.99 12.03
CA SER A 212 -21.28 -13.26 11.25
C SER A 212 -21.75 -14.08 10.05
N LEU A 213 -22.29 -15.27 10.33
CA LEU A 213 -22.84 -16.23 9.36
C LEU A 213 -24.25 -16.67 9.77
N ASN A 214 -25.16 -16.69 8.82
CA ASN A 214 -26.49 -17.27 9.01
C ASN A 214 -26.47 -18.82 8.92
N ASP A 215 -27.59 -19.47 9.21
CA ASP A 215 -27.69 -20.93 9.26
C ASP A 215 -27.41 -21.63 7.92
N GLU A 216 -27.81 -21.00 6.81
CA GLU A 216 -27.56 -21.50 5.46
C GLU A 216 -26.06 -21.47 5.16
N GLU A 217 -25.39 -20.35 5.44
CA GLU A 217 -23.95 -20.19 5.25
C GLU A 217 -23.15 -21.17 6.13
N ARG A 218 -23.57 -21.37 7.38
CA ARG A 218 -23.02 -22.40 8.27
C ARG A 218 -23.20 -23.81 7.69
N GLY A 219 -24.33 -24.07 7.04
CA GLY A 219 -24.58 -25.30 6.27
C GLY A 219 -23.55 -25.49 5.15
N GLN A 220 -23.29 -24.45 4.37
CA GLN A 220 -22.32 -24.50 3.27
C GLN A 220 -20.90 -24.83 3.75
N LEU A 221 -20.48 -24.32 4.92
CA LEU A 221 -19.19 -24.67 5.52
C LEU A 221 -19.13 -26.15 5.91
N ARG A 222 -20.17 -26.66 6.58
CA ARG A 222 -20.25 -28.08 6.99
C ARG A 222 -20.17 -29.03 5.81
N GLU A 223 -20.92 -28.76 4.74
CA GLU A 223 -20.90 -29.57 3.50
C GLU A 223 -19.51 -29.63 2.85
N ARG A 224 -18.69 -28.60 3.07
CA ARG A 224 -17.34 -28.48 2.50
C ARG A 224 -16.24 -28.91 3.48
N GLY A 225 -16.61 -29.39 4.67
CA GLY A 225 -15.66 -29.80 5.71
C GLY A 225 -14.84 -28.65 6.30
N ILE A 226 -15.33 -27.42 6.23
CA ILE A 226 -14.63 -26.24 6.74
C ILE A 226 -14.98 -26.10 8.22
N ALA A 227 -13.98 -26.31 9.09
CA ALA A 227 -14.16 -26.13 10.53
C ALA A 227 -14.32 -24.64 10.87
N LEU A 228 -15.32 -24.34 11.71
CA LEU A 228 -15.58 -23.02 12.24
C LEU A 228 -15.36 -23.03 13.76
N TYR A 229 -14.45 -22.18 14.21
CA TYR A 229 -14.11 -21.96 15.61
C TYR A 229 -14.52 -20.53 16.00
N GLU A 230 -15.42 -20.43 16.96
CA GLU A 230 -16.01 -19.16 17.42
C GLU A 230 -15.47 -18.75 18.79
N GLN A 231 -14.59 -19.56 19.38
CA GLN A 231 -13.93 -19.24 20.64
C GLN A 231 -12.93 -18.09 20.46
N PRO A 232 -12.68 -17.30 21.52
CA PRO A 232 -11.65 -16.27 21.48
C PRO A 232 -10.27 -16.86 21.18
N ILE A 233 -9.48 -16.13 20.39
CA ILE A 233 -8.11 -16.48 20.05
C ILE A 233 -7.20 -16.04 21.21
N ALA A 234 -6.57 -17.02 21.85
CA ALA A 234 -5.66 -16.77 22.97
C ALA A 234 -4.26 -16.36 22.50
N ALA A 235 -3.75 -16.98 21.43
CA ALA A 235 -2.42 -16.65 20.88
C ALA A 235 -2.19 -17.25 19.48
N LEU A 236 -1.24 -16.67 18.75
CA LEU A 236 -0.66 -17.20 17.53
C LEU A 236 0.77 -17.67 17.81
N ALA A 237 0.97 -18.99 17.90
CA ALA A 237 2.29 -19.57 18.12
C ALA A 237 3.07 -19.67 16.81
N SER A 238 4.31 -19.21 16.83
CA SER A 238 5.17 -19.15 15.64
C SER A 238 6.63 -19.46 15.94
N SER A 239 7.40 -19.74 14.89
CA SER A 239 8.86 -19.84 14.93
C SER A 239 9.41 -19.06 13.75
N ASP A 240 10.33 -18.12 13.98
CA ASP A 240 10.90 -17.24 12.94
C ASP A 240 9.86 -16.48 12.09
N GLY A 241 8.71 -16.15 12.68
CA GLY A 241 7.58 -15.50 12.03
C GLY A 241 6.76 -16.41 11.10
N GLN A 242 6.98 -17.72 11.17
CA GLN A 242 6.17 -18.74 10.53
C GLN A 242 5.13 -19.25 11.51
N LEU A 243 3.84 -19.02 11.20
CA LEU A 243 2.72 -19.54 11.98
C LEU A 243 2.82 -21.07 12.06
N ALA A 244 2.62 -21.60 13.27
CA ALA A 244 2.57 -23.03 13.54
C ALA A 244 1.21 -23.44 14.10
N HIS A 245 0.67 -22.69 15.08
CA HIS A 245 -0.59 -23.02 15.73
C HIS A 245 -1.40 -21.76 16.10
N ILE A 246 -2.72 -21.87 16.04
CA ILE A 246 -3.67 -20.93 16.62
C ILE A 246 -4.17 -21.56 17.93
N ALA A 247 -3.92 -20.91 19.06
CA ALA A 247 -4.42 -21.34 20.36
C ALA A 247 -5.72 -20.59 20.68
N LEU A 248 -6.76 -21.33 21.07
CA LEU A 248 -8.03 -20.78 21.54
C LEU A 248 -8.06 -20.77 23.07
N GLU A 249 -8.91 -19.93 23.67
CA GLU A 249 -9.00 -19.81 25.14
C GLU A 249 -9.48 -21.09 25.85
N ASP A 250 -10.15 -22.00 25.14
CA ASP A 250 -10.57 -23.30 25.67
C ASP A 250 -9.44 -24.35 25.70
N GLY A 251 -8.23 -23.97 25.27
CA GLY A 251 -7.03 -24.80 25.23
C GLY A 251 -6.83 -25.57 23.92
N LEU A 252 -7.77 -25.49 22.97
CA LEU A 252 -7.59 -26.11 21.67
C LEU A 252 -6.46 -25.42 20.88
N CYS A 253 -5.55 -26.22 20.32
CA CYS A 253 -4.47 -25.74 19.45
C CYS A 253 -4.66 -26.27 18.03
N ILE A 254 -4.82 -25.37 17.07
CA ILE A 254 -5.10 -25.71 15.67
C ILE A 254 -3.84 -25.46 14.85
N ALA A 255 -3.20 -26.53 14.36
CA ALA A 255 -1.99 -26.43 13.54
C ALA A 255 -2.30 -25.81 12.18
N ARG A 256 -1.64 -24.71 11.81
CA ARG A 256 -1.80 -23.97 10.54
C ARG A 256 -0.46 -23.37 10.12
N SER A 257 -0.17 -23.38 8.83
CA SER A 257 1.07 -22.82 8.26
C SER A 257 0.90 -21.42 7.70
N GLY A 258 -0.32 -20.89 7.68
CA GLY A 258 -0.56 -19.54 7.24
C GLY A 258 -1.99 -19.12 7.53
N ALA A 259 -2.24 -17.81 7.50
CA ALA A 259 -3.58 -17.32 7.67
C ALA A 259 -3.83 -16.01 6.93
N PHE A 260 -5.11 -15.71 6.74
CA PHE A 260 -5.58 -14.39 6.33
C PHE A 260 -6.37 -13.73 7.45
N ILE A 261 -6.24 -12.42 7.62
CA ILE A 261 -7.03 -11.64 8.59
C ILE A 261 -8.20 -11.00 7.85
N ALA A 262 -9.42 -11.21 8.37
CA ALA A 262 -10.64 -10.72 7.75
C ALA A 262 -10.77 -9.19 7.82
N ASP A 263 -10.34 -8.58 8.94
CA ASP A 263 -10.32 -7.15 9.16
C ASP A 263 -9.06 -6.72 9.93
N THR A 264 -8.34 -5.75 9.40
CA THR A 264 -7.12 -5.19 10.01
C THR A 264 -7.36 -3.89 10.78
N GLY A 265 -8.62 -3.45 10.93
CA GLY A 265 -8.95 -2.17 11.56
C GLY A 265 -8.31 -0.98 10.83
N ALA A 266 -8.26 -1.06 9.49
CA ALA A 266 -7.60 -0.03 8.68
C ALA A 266 -8.29 1.33 8.85
N HIS A 267 -7.50 2.38 9.05
CA HIS A 267 -7.98 3.75 9.23
C HIS A 267 -7.01 4.75 8.56
N GLU A 268 -7.45 5.99 8.41
CA GLU A 268 -6.68 7.05 7.76
C GLU A 268 -5.31 7.25 8.42
N ALA A 269 -4.25 7.37 7.60
CA ALA A 269 -2.89 7.55 8.13
C ALA A 269 -2.66 8.94 8.79
N THR A 270 -3.53 9.91 8.47
CA THR A 270 -3.55 11.29 8.97
C THR A 270 -5.00 11.78 8.98
N ASP A 271 -5.36 12.69 9.88
CA ASP A 271 -6.70 13.29 9.94
C ASP A 271 -6.79 14.68 9.30
N ILE A 272 -5.68 15.18 8.74
CA ILE A 272 -5.59 16.53 8.17
C ILE A 272 -6.68 16.80 7.11
N PRO A 273 -6.96 15.91 6.13
CA PRO A 273 -8.06 16.17 5.19
C PRO A 273 -9.42 16.34 5.87
N ARG A 274 -9.68 15.61 6.96
CA ARG A 274 -10.91 15.77 7.78
C ARG A 274 -10.93 17.13 8.47
N LEU A 275 -9.81 17.56 9.03
CA LEU A 275 -9.67 18.89 9.63
C LEU A 275 -9.82 20.04 8.61
N LEU A 276 -9.49 19.78 7.34
CA LEU A 276 -9.76 20.71 6.23
C LEU A 276 -11.22 20.69 5.76
N GLY A 277 -12.05 19.76 6.25
CA GLY A 277 -13.47 19.66 5.94
C GLY A 277 -13.86 18.58 4.93
N VAL A 278 -12.95 17.64 4.60
CA VAL A 278 -13.28 16.48 3.78
C VAL A 278 -14.00 15.43 4.64
N GLY A 279 -15.21 15.05 4.24
CA GLY A 279 -16.00 14.01 4.91
C GLY A 279 -15.41 12.62 4.76
N LEU A 280 -15.88 11.68 5.60
CA LEU A 280 -15.61 10.26 5.44
C LEU A 280 -16.88 9.55 4.96
N GLU A 281 -16.73 8.64 4.01
CA GLU A 281 -17.78 7.72 3.61
C GLU A 281 -18.00 6.63 4.67
N ARG A 282 -19.06 5.81 4.51
CA ARG A 282 -19.45 4.76 5.47
C ARG A 282 -18.33 3.75 5.79
N ARG A 283 -17.33 3.60 4.91
CA ARG A 283 -16.18 2.70 5.06
C ARG A 283 -14.95 3.34 5.70
N GLY A 284 -15.06 4.57 6.22
CA GLY A 284 -13.93 5.28 6.84
C GLY A 284 -12.87 5.76 5.84
N VAL A 285 -13.26 5.96 4.57
CA VAL A 285 -12.40 6.54 3.52
C VAL A 285 -12.84 7.95 3.19
N TYR A 286 -11.93 8.79 2.70
CA TYR A 286 -12.27 10.17 2.36
C TYR A 286 -13.21 10.28 1.17
N GLU A 287 -14.20 11.18 1.28
CA GLU A 287 -15.08 11.55 0.17
C GLU A 287 -14.28 12.24 -0.94
N THR A 288 -14.19 11.59 -2.10
CA THR A 288 -13.49 12.10 -3.29
C THR A 288 -14.34 11.89 -4.54
N GLY A 289 -14.08 12.71 -5.55
CA GLY A 289 -14.58 12.53 -6.91
C GLY A 289 -13.57 11.86 -7.83
N ASN A 290 -13.72 12.10 -9.12
CA ASN A 290 -12.84 11.55 -10.15
C ASN A 290 -11.39 11.96 -9.92
N HIS A 291 -10.48 11.01 -10.16
CA HIS A 291 -9.03 11.18 -10.03
C HIS A 291 -8.57 11.70 -8.64
N GLY A 292 -9.40 11.49 -7.60
CA GLY A 292 -9.07 11.85 -6.23
C GLY A 292 -9.37 13.31 -5.84
N LEU A 293 -9.95 14.12 -6.73
CA LEU A 293 -10.31 15.50 -6.41
C LEU A 293 -11.39 15.53 -5.31
N THR A 294 -11.16 16.28 -4.23
CA THR A 294 -12.15 16.49 -3.17
C THR A 294 -13.12 17.63 -3.53
N ARG A 295 -14.12 17.88 -2.67
CA ARG A 295 -14.97 19.08 -2.80
C ARG A 295 -14.22 20.40 -2.57
N ILE A 296 -12.99 20.33 -2.05
CA ILE A 296 -12.13 21.50 -1.85
C ILE A 296 -11.28 21.66 -3.11
N PRO A 297 -11.42 22.76 -3.88
CA PRO A 297 -10.64 22.98 -5.09
C PRO A 297 -9.14 22.90 -4.82
N GLY A 298 -8.43 22.14 -5.65
CA GLY A 298 -6.99 21.94 -5.55
C GLY A 298 -6.52 20.94 -4.49
N LEU A 299 -7.43 20.33 -3.73
CA LEU A 299 -7.12 19.27 -2.78
C LEU A 299 -7.49 17.90 -3.35
N TYR A 300 -6.50 17.01 -3.43
CA TYR A 300 -6.63 15.64 -3.94
C TYR A 300 -6.28 14.61 -2.87
N ILE A 301 -6.92 13.45 -2.92
CA ILE A 301 -6.62 12.28 -2.07
C ILE A 301 -6.59 11.05 -2.96
N ILE A 302 -5.52 10.27 -2.92
CA ILE A 302 -5.25 9.16 -3.86
C ILE A 302 -4.68 7.92 -3.17
N GLY A 303 -4.80 6.78 -3.84
CA GLY A 303 -4.31 5.49 -3.35
C GLY A 303 -5.16 4.97 -2.19
N ASP A 304 -4.55 4.25 -1.26
CA ASP A 304 -5.27 3.64 -0.15
C ASP A 304 -6.02 4.65 0.74
N ALA A 305 -5.59 5.91 0.81
CA ALA A 305 -6.31 6.95 1.54
C ALA A 305 -7.72 7.22 0.96
N LYS A 306 -7.93 6.90 -0.33
CA LYS A 306 -9.19 7.05 -1.04
C LYS A 306 -10.05 5.77 -1.01
N HIS A 307 -9.44 4.59 -1.07
CA HIS A 307 -10.19 3.33 -1.27
C HIS A 307 -10.04 2.30 -0.15
N ALA A 308 -9.30 2.60 0.92
CA ALA A 308 -8.84 1.67 1.96
C ALA A 308 -7.93 0.54 1.47
N PHE A 309 -8.07 0.08 0.21
CA PHE A 309 -7.17 -0.86 -0.44
C PHE A 309 -7.22 -0.71 -1.96
N THR A 310 -6.08 -0.42 -2.58
CA THR A 310 -5.93 -0.27 -4.04
C THR A 310 -5.00 -1.29 -4.67
N GLY A 311 -4.15 -1.94 -3.86
CA GLY A 311 -2.97 -2.66 -4.36
C GLY A 311 -1.96 -1.72 -5.03
N VAL A 312 -0.74 -2.20 -5.28
CA VAL A 312 0.33 -1.36 -5.85
C VAL A 312 -0.04 -0.82 -7.24
N ALA A 313 -0.62 -1.67 -8.10
CA ALA A 313 -1.01 -1.28 -9.45
C ALA A 313 -2.12 -0.20 -9.47
N GLY A 314 -3.15 -0.37 -8.62
CA GLY A 314 -4.23 0.61 -8.49
C GLY A 314 -3.71 1.95 -7.97
N ALA A 315 -2.88 1.94 -6.94
CA ALA A 315 -2.23 3.14 -6.42
C ALA A 315 -1.41 3.88 -7.49
N VAL A 316 -0.62 3.16 -8.31
CA VAL A 316 0.12 3.76 -9.42
C VAL A 316 -0.81 4.38 -10.46
N SER A 317 -1.90 3.70 -10.82
CA SER A 317 -2.90 4.21 -11.78
C SER A 317 -3.53 5.50 -11.30
N GLU A 318 -3.99 5.54 -10.05
CA GLU A 318 -4.60 6.75 -9.47
C GLU A 318 -3.62 7.91 -9.35
N GLY A 319 -2.37 7.64 -8.99
CA GLY A 319 -1.33 8.66 -8.98
C GLY A 319 -1.12 9.27 -10.36
N TYR A 320 -1.10 8.44 -11.41
CA TYR A 320 -0.98 8.90 -12.79
C TYR A 320 -2.16 9.80 -13.17
N GLU A 321 -3.38 9.32 -12.94
CA GLU A 321 -4.60 10.06 -13.26
C GLU A 321 -4.69 11.41 -12.55
N ALA A 322 -4.38 11.45 -11.24
CA ALA A 322 -4.35 12.68 -10.47
C ALA A 322 -3.30 13.66 -11.00
N GLY A 323 -2.10 13.17 -11.31
CA GLY A 323 -1.04 13.99 -11.92
C GLY A 323 -1.47 14.64 -13.24
N VAL A 324 -2.17 13.90 -14.09
CA VAL A 324 -2.74 14.43 -15.35
C VAL A 324 -3.80 15.49 -15.07
N ALA A 325 -4.76 15.20 -14.17
CA ALA A 325 -5.84 16.11 -13.83
C ALA A 325 -5.33 17.43 -13.23
N ILE A 326 -4.36 17.34 -12.31
CA ILE A 326 -3.71 18.49 -11.68
C ILE A 326 -3.00 19.35 -12.73
N ASN A 327 -2.19 18.73 -13.61
CA ASN A 327 -1.50 19.49 -14.64
C ASN A 327 -2.47 20.21 -15.60
N HIS A 328 -3.57 19.56 -15.97
CA HIS A 328 -4.59 20.17 -16.82
C HIS A 328 -5.25 21.37 -16.15
N ALA A 329 -5.61 21.25 -14.86
CA ALA A 329 -6.17 22.36 -14.09
C ALA A 329 -5.20 23.56 -14.01
N LEU A 330 -3.94 23.29 -13.69
CA LEU A 330 -2.90 24.33 -13.64
C LEU A 330 -2.65 24.97 -15.00
N ALA A 331 -2.67 24.18 -16.09
CA ALA A 331 -2.47 24.72 -17.45
C ALA A 331 -3.59 25.66 -17.89
N ILE A 332 -4.83 25.44 -17.43
CA ILE A 332 -5.94 26.36 -17.64
C ILE A 332 -5.78 27.61 -16.76
N GLU A 333 -5.37 27.44 -15.50
CA GLU A 333 -5.15 28.56 -14.58
C GLU A 333 -4.00 29.48 -15.04
N ASP A 334 -2.98 28.93 -15.70
CA ASP A 334 -1.82 29.68 -16.22
C ASP A 334 -2.12 30.45 -17.52
N TRP A 335 -3.25 30.19 -18.19
CA TRP A 335 -3.63 30.79 -19.48
C TRP A 335 -4.43 32.08 -19.31
#